data_AF-A0A7X6UWT1-F1
#
_entry.id   AF-A0A7X6UWT1-F1
#
_cell.length_a   1.000
_cell.length_b   1.000
_cell.length_c   1.000
_cell.angle_alpha   90.00
_cell.angle_beta   90.00
_cell.angle_gamma   90.00
#
_symmetry.space_group_name_H-M   'P 1'
#
loop_
_entity.id
_entity.type
_entity.pdbx_description
1 polymer ?
#
loop_
_entity_poly.entity_id
_entity_poly.type
_entity_poly.pdbx_seq_one_letter_code
_entity_poly.pdbx_strand_id
1 'polypeptide(L)'
;MVQLYCQAHHQGRPLCPDCIELVAYSHKRLQYCPHGANKPTCGQCEIHCYASKHRAQIKTVMRYAGPRMVYKAPFLALVHAWDSFWSRLGYLGSQWRHRRSLKSR
;
A
#
# COMPACT_ATOMS: atom_id res chain seq x y z
N MET A 1 3.62 4.47 -7.13
CA MET A 1 2.52 4.15 -8.09
C MET A 1 2.35 5.24 -9.14
N VAL A 2 2.08 6.49 -8.73
CA VAL A 2 1.89 7.62 -9.67
C VAL A 2 3.11 7.84 -10.56
N GLN A 3 4.33 7.74 -10.02
CA GLN A 3 5.56 7.86 -10.81
C GLN A 3 5.66 6.82 -11.94
N LEU A 4 5.24 5.57 -11.71
CA LEU A 4 5.27 4.51 -12.73
C LEU A 4 4.27 4.82 -13.86
N TYR A 5 3.09 5.33 -13.50
CA TYR A 5 2.08 5.77 -14.48
C TYR A 5 2.58 6.98 -15.28
N CYS A 6 3.10 8.00 -14.60
CA CYS A 6 3.62 9.23 -15.21
C CYS A 6 4.74 8.95 -16.22
N GLN A 7 5.66 8.04 -15.89
CA GLN A 7 6.75 7.67 -16.80
C GLN A 7 6.23 6.95 -18.05
N ALA A 8 5.22 6.09 -17.91
CA ALA A 8 4.69 5.32 -19.03
C ALA A 8 3.76 6.13 -19.95
N HIS A 9 2.99 7.05 -19.39
CA HIS A 9 1.96 7.78 -20.14
C HIS A 9 2.35 9.21 -20.50
N HIS A 10 3.12 9.90 -19.66
CA HIS A 10 3.47 11.31 -19.85
C HIS A 10 4.97 11.50 -20.11
N GLN A 11 5.76 10.41 -20.19
CA GLN A 11 7.21 10.42 -20.37
C GLN A 11 7.96 11.29 -19.33
N GLY A 12 7.32 11.61 -18.21
CA GLY A 12 7.83 12.54 -17.22
C GLY A 12 8.91 11.92 -16.34
N ARG A 13 10.14 12.44 -16.46
CA ARG A 13 11.21 12.33 -15.45
C ARG A 13 11.86 13.72 -15.29
N PRO A 14 11.54 14.49 -14.23
CA PRO A 14 10.73 14.18 -13.03
C PRO A 14 9.21 14.08 -13.29
N LEU A 15 8.41 13.81 -12.24
CA LEU A 15 6.94 13.76 -12.33
C LEU A 15 6.38 15.03 -13.00
N CYS A 16 5.42 14.88 -13.91
CA CYS A 16 4.76 16.04 -14.53
C CYS A 16 3.89 16.80 -13.49
N PRO A 17 3.58 18.09 -13.74
CA PRO A 17 2.80 18.92 -12.83
C PRO A 17 1.48 18.28 -12.38
N ASP A 18 0.71 17.69 -13.30
CA ASP A 18 -0.56 17.03 -12.98
C ASP A 18 -0.40 15.84 -12.03
N CYS A 19 0.68 15.07 -12.19
CA CYS A 19 0.97 13.93 -11.33
C CYS A 19 1.45 14.37 -9.95
N ILE A 20 2.16 15.50 -9.86
CA ILE A 20 2.56 16.11 -8.59
C ILE A 20 1.31 16.60 -7.85
N GLU A 21 0.39 17.28 -8.54
CA GLU A 21 -0.87 17.75 -7.95
C GLU A 21 -1.70 16.57 -7.41
N LEU A 22 -1.83 15.48 -8.19
CA LEU A 22 -2.57 14.29 -7.76
C LEU A 22 -1.97 13.65 -6.50
N VAL A 23 -0.64 13.60 -6.40
CA VAL A 23 0.07 13.11 -5.21
C VAL A 23 -0.18 14.02 -4.01
N ALA A 24 0.02 15.33 -4.18
CA ALA A 24 -0.21 16.32 -3.13
C ALA A 24 -1.67 16.28 -2.62
N TYR A 25 -2.65 16.19 -3.52
CA TYR A 25 -4.05 16.01 -3.19
C TYR A 25 -4.29 14.75 -2.36
N SER A 26 -3.71 13.63 -2.79
CA SER A 26 -3.84 12.34 -2.10
C SER A 26 -3.27 12.40 -0.69
N HIS A 27 -2.11 13.02 -0.50
CA HIS A 27 -1.50 13.22 0.82
C HIS A 27 -2.34 14.11 1.72
N LYS A 28 -2.86 15.22 1.20
CA LYS A 28 -3.75 16.10 1.95
C LYS A 28 -4.99 15.35 2.45
N ARG A 29 -5.61 14.51 1.61
CA ARG A 29 -6.77 13.70 2.03
C ARG A 29 -6.44 12.64 3.08
N LEU A 30 -5.22 12.08 3.05
CA LEU A 30 -4.76 11.14 4.06
C LEU A 30 -4.54 11.82 5.41
N GLN A 31 -3.96 13.03 5.42
CA GLN A 31 -3.71 13.79 6.65
C GLN A 31 -5.00 14.13 7.42
N TYR A 32 -6.09 14.43 6.70
CA TYR A 32 -7.39 14.73 7.28
C TYR A 32 -8.34 13.53 7.30
N CYS A 33 -7.83 12.30 7.20
CA CYS A 33 -8.68 11.11 7.20
C CYS A 33 -9.25 10.86 8.61
N PRO A 34 -10.57 10.80 8.80
CA PRO A 34 -11.17 10.59 10.12
C PRO A 34 -10.88 9.19 10.69
N HIS A 35 -10.61 8.21 9.82
CA HIS A 35 -10.27 6.85 10.25
C HIS A 35 -8.81 6.70 10.74
N GLY A 36 -7.93 7.67 10.43
CA GLY A 36 -6.53 7.64 10.86
C GLY A 36 -5.83 6.30 10.54
N ALA A 37 -5.31 5.66 11.58
CA ALA A 37 -4.60 4.37 11.50
C ALA A 37 -5.53 3.17 11.24
N ASN A 38 -6.80 3.22 11.66
CA ASN A 38 -7.78 2.14 11.50
C ASN A 38 -8.51 2.21 10.16
N LYS A 39 -7.88 2.84 9.17
CA LYS A 39 -8.46 3.13 7.86
C LYS A 39 -8.62 1.84 7.03
N PRO A 40 -9.80 1.58 6.44
CA PRO A 40 -9.96 0.55 5.42
C PRO A 40 -9.30 0.97 4.10
N THR A 41 -9.22 0.07 3.13
CA THR A 41 -8.72 0.46 1.80
C THR A 41 -9.62 1.54 1.19
N CYS A 42 -9.05 2.52 0.48
CA CYS A 42 -9.83 3.64 -0.07
C CYS A 42 -10.97 3.20 -1.02
N GLY A 43 -10.87 1.99 -1.60
CA GLY A 43 -11.92 1.40 -2.44
C GLY A 43 -13.11 0.85 -1.66
N GLN A 44 -12.91 0.48 -0.40
CA GLN A 44 -13.93 -0.05 0.52
C GLN A 44 -14.38 0.98 1.56
N CYS A 45 -13.79 2.17 1.54
CA CYS A 45 -14.12 3.25 2.46
C CYS A 45 -15.53 3.77 2.19
N GLU A 46 -16.37 3.79 3.21
CA GLU A 46 -17.73 4.32 3.16
C GLU A 46 -17.74 5.84 2.92
N ILE A 47 -16.72 6.54 3.40
CA ILE A 47 -16.59 7.99 3.25
C ILE A 47 -16.05 8.33 1.86
N HIS A 48 -16.81 9.12 1.11
CA HIS A 48 -16.40 9.66 -0.19
C HIS A 48 -15.59 10.95 -0.04
N CYS A 49 -14.32 10.82 0.36
CA CYS A 49 -13.44 11.97 0.61
C CYS A 49 -12.70 12.50 -0.64
N TYR A 50 -12.70 11.76 -1.76
CA TYR A 50 -12.09 12.19 -3.03
C TYR A 50 -13.10 12.88 -3.93
N ALA A 51 -12.71 14.02 -4.48
CA ALA A 51 -13.44 14.67 -5.56
C ALA A 51 -13.50 13.76 -6.78
N SER A 52 -14.63 13.79 -7.52
CA SER A 52 -14.90 12.90 -8.66
C SER A 52 -13.76 12.87 -9.69
N LYS A 53 -13.24 14.05 -10.08
CA LYS A 53 -12.10 14.18 -11.01
C LYS A 53 -10.85 13.44 -10.52
N HIS A 54 -10.41 13.72 -9.29
CA HIS A 54 -9.24 13.08 -8.69
C HIS A 54 -9.45 11.59 -8.44
N ARG A 55 -10.68 11.17 -8.12
CA ARG A 55 -11.06 9.76 -7.94
C ARG A 55 -10.93 8.99 -9.25
N ALA A 56 -11.35 9.57 -10.36
CA ALA A 56 -11.20 8.94 -11.68
C ALA A 56 -9.71 8.81 -12.05
N GLN A 57 -8.94 9.90 -11.88
CA GLN A 57 -7.49 9.90 -12.15
C GLN A 57 -6.74 8.86 -11.32
N ILE A 58 -6.95 8.82 -10.00
CA ILE A 58 -6.24 7.87 -9.14
C ILE A 58 -6.65 6.42 -9.45
N LYS A 59 -7.91 6.15 -9.81
CA LYS A 59 -8.35 4.82 -10.26
C LYS A 59 -7.59 4.37 -11.51
N THR A 60 -7.41 5.25 -12.49
CA THR A 60 -6.62 4.96 -13.70
C THR A 60 -5.17 4.63 -13.33
N VAL A 61 -4.56 5.45 -12.47
CA VAL A 61 -3.20 5.19 -11.97
C VAL A 61 -3.12 3.84 -11.25
N MET A 62 -4.05 3.54 -10.35
CA MET A 62 -4.07 2.28 -9.59
C MET A 62 -4.27 1.07 -10.50
N ARG A 63 -5.16 1.15 -11.49
CA ARG A 63 -5.41 0.07 -12.47
C ARG A 63 -4.15 -0.22 -13.30
N TYR A 64 -3.41 0.81 -13.67
CA TYR A 64 -2.17 0.64 -14.42
C TYR A 64 -1.00 0.14 -13.55
N ALA A 65 -0.80 0.76 -12.39
CA ALA A 65 0.35 0.52 -11.52
C ALA A 65 0.19 -0.72 -10.63
N GLY A 66 -1.04 -1.08 -10.24
CA GLY A 66 -1.38 -2.20 -9.36
C GLY A 66 -0.71 -3.52 -9.76
N PRO A 67 -1.05 -4.09 -10.92
CA PRO A 67 -0.44 -5.34 -11.39
C PRO A 67 1.08 -5.22 -11.55
N ARG A 68 1.56 -4.07 -12.03
CA ARG A 68 2.98 -3.81 -12.32
C ARG A 68 3.87 -3.73 -11.08
N MET A 69 3.31 -3.44 -9.91
CA MET A 69 4.07 -3.50 -8.65
C MET A 69 4.28 -4.93 -8.17
N VAL A 70 3.32 -5.82 -8.40
CA VAL A 70 3.43 -7.23 -7.98
C VAL A 70 4.62 -7.90 -8.69
N TYR A 71 4.83 -7.58 -9.97
CA TYR A 71 5.98 -8.08 -10.73
C TYR A 71 7.35 -7.59 -10.23
N LYS A 72 7.42 -6.52 -9.42
CA LYS A 72 8.70 -6.04 -8.87
C LYS A 72 9.14 -6.75 -7.58
N ALA A 73 8.27 -7.53 -6.94
CA ALA A 73 8.60 -8.22 -5.69
C ALA A 73 8.13 -9.70 -5.64
N PRO A 74 8.53 -10.55 -6.60
CA PRO A 74 8.13 -11.97 -6.61
C PRO A 74 8.61 -12.75 -5.37
N PHE A 75 9.76 -12.39 -4.80
CA PHE A 75 10.36 -13.10 -3.66
C PHE A 75 9.63 -12.85 -2.33
N LEU A 76 9.05 -11.66 -2.10
CA LEU A 76 8.34 -11.37 -0.85
C LEU A 76 7.03 -12.17 -0.73
N ALA A 77 6.36 -12.39 -1.87
CA ALA A 77 5.18 -13.24 -1.95
C ALA A 77 5.50 -14.72 -1.67
N LEU A 78 6.66 -15.21 -2.15
CA LEU A 78 7.14 -16.56 -1.84
C LEU A 78 7.51 -16.72 -0.37
N VAL A 79 8.19 -15.75 0.25
CA VAL A 79 8.50 -15.79 1.70
C VAL A 79 7.22 -15.82 2.54
N HIS A 80 6.22 -15.01 2.19
CA HIS A 80 4.95 -14.99 2.93
C HIS A 80 4.11 -16.26 2.72
N ALA A 81 4.13 -16.83 1.51
CA ALA A 81 3.51 -18.12 1.22
C ALA A 81 4.22 -19.26 1.97
N TRP A 82 5.55 -19.22 2.07
CA TRP A 82 6.33 -20.18 2.85
C TRP A 82 6.05 -20.06 4.35
N ASP A 83 6.03 -18.84 4.91
CA ASP A 83 5.71 -18.60 6.31
C ASP A 83 4.30 -19.08 6.67
N SER A 84 3.33 -18.86 5.77
CA SER A 84 1.94 -19.35 5.89
C SER A 84 1.82 -20.87 5.74
N PHE A 85 2.70 -21.49 4.95
CA PHE A 85 2.75 -22.94 4.73
C PHE A 85 3.38 -23.66 5.92
N TRP A 86 4.42 -23.08 6.52
CA TRP A 86 5.10 -23.61 7.71
C TRP A 86 4.30 -23.40 9.00
N SER A 87 3.52 -22.32 9.11
CA SER A 87 2.60 -22.14 10.26
C SER A 87 1.40 -23.09 10.23
N ARG A 88 1.12 -23.74 9.09
CA ARG A 88 0.07 -24.76 8.94
C ARG A 88 0.60 -26.20 9.08
N LEU A 89 1.92 -26.39 9.03
CA LEU A 89 2.63 -27.64 9.33
C LEU A 89 3.23 -27.55 10.76
N GLY A 90 2.36 -27.72 11.77
CA GLY A 90 2.76 -28.25 13.07
C GLY A 90 3.98 -27.61 13.74
N TYR A 91 3.78 -26.40 14.27
CA TYR A 91 4.30 -25.90 15.56
C TYR A 91 5.05 -26.95 16.43
N LEU A 92 6.34 -27.17 16.16
CA LEU A 92 7.32 -27.66 17.14
C LEU A 92 8.34 -26.53 17.34
N GLY A 93 7.97 -25.54 18.15
CA GLY A 93 8.83 -24.39 18.39
C GLY A 93 8.23 -23.32 19.32
N SER A 94 7.40 -23.74 20.27
CA SER A 94 6.77 -22.90 21.29
C SER A 94 7.78 -22.40 22.35
N GLN A 95 8.93 -21.85 21.97
CA GLN A 95 9.97 -21.45 22.95
C GLN A 95 10.81 -20.21 22.59
N TRP A 96 10.42 -19.36 21.63
CA TRP A 96 11.21 -18.15 21.34
C TRP A 96 10.50 -16.79 21.34
N ARG A 97 9.20 -16.73 21.71
CA ARG A 97 8.45 -15.46 21.74
C ARG A 97 7.84 -15.09 23.09
N HIS A 98 8.34 -15.67 24.17
CA HIS A 98 7.92 -15.33 25.54
C HIS A 98 9.11 -15.07 26.50
N ARG A 99 10.20 -14.48 25.99
CA ARG A 99 11.33 -14.02 26.83
C ARG A 99 11.81 -12.62 26.49
N ARG A 100 10.86 -11.68 26.33
CA ARG A 100 11.18 -10.24 26.27
C ARG A 100 10.15 -9.34 26.96
N SER A 101 9.48 -9.87 27.99
CA SER A 101 8.67 -9.07 28.92
C SER A 101 8.56 -9.80 30.26
N LEU A 102 9.65 -9.82 31.04
CA LEU A 102 9.72 -10.05 32.50
C LEU A 102 11.19 -10.23 32.93
N LYS A 103 11.94 -9.12 32.98
CA LYS A 103 13.10 -8.91 33.86
C LYS A 103 13.36 -7.39 33.88
N SER A 104 12.53 -6.62 34.57
CA SER A 104 12.80 -6.15 35.94
C SER A 104 14.21 -5.56 36.10
N ARG A 105 14.33 -4.26 35.81
CA ARG A 105 14.94 -3.24 36.68
C ARG A 105 14.84 -1.87 36.01
#